data_AF-A0A962M7Y1-F1
#
_entry.id   AF-A0A962M7Y1-F1
#
_cell.length_a   1.000
_cell.length_b   1.000
_cell.length_c   1.000
_cell.angle_alpha   90.00
_cell.angle_beta   90.00
_cell.angle_gamma   90.00
#
_symmetry.space_group_name_H-M   'P 1'
#
loop_
_entity.id
_entity.type
_entity.pdbx_description
1 polymer ?
#
loop_
_entity_poly.entity_id
_entity_poly.type
_entity_poly.pdbx_seq_one_letter_code
_entity_poly.pdbx_strand_id
1 'polypeptide(L)' 'MPGLGLKIDCVPGRSTHHTFYIDNIGFYYGQCAEICGRYHHHMPIRLCALSFEHFLV' A
#
# COMPACT_ATOMS: atom_id res chain seq x y z
N MET A 1 2.38 -3.48 3.11
CA MET A 1 3.62 -3.10 2.42
C MET A 1 4.80 -3.23 3.38
N PRO A 2 5.52 -4.36 3.34
CA PRO A 2 6.58 -4.67 4.30
C PRO A 2 7.67 -3.60 4.42
N GLY A 3 8.13 -3.02 3.30
CA GLY A 3 9.17 -1.98 3.30
C GLY A 3 8.77 -0.65 3.95
N LEU A 4 7.48 -0.44 4.22
CA LEU A 4 6.95 0.71 4.96
C LEU A 4 6.38 0.30 6.34
N GLY A 5 6.46 -0.99 6.71
CA GLY A 5 5.81 -1.49 7.93
C GLY A 5 4.27 -1.35 7.95
N LEU A 6 3.64 -1.09 6.80
CA LEU A 6 2.22 -0.76 6.72
C LEU A 6 1.35 -2.01 6.51
N LYS A 7 0.37 -2.25 7.38
CA LYS A 7 -0.74 -3.20 7.17
C LYS A 7 -2.04 -2.56 7.65
N ILE A 8 -3.09 -2.66 6.86
CA ILE A 8 -4.46 -2.26 7.22
C ILE A 8 -5.42 -3.26 6.60
N ASP A 9 -6.44 -3.67 7.35
CA ASP A 9 -7.47 -4.58 6.87
C ASP A 9 -8.63 -3.82 6.23
N CYS A 10 -9.02 -4.22 5.02
CA CYS A 10 -10.19 -3.70 4.33
C CYS A 10 -11.44 -4.47 4.78
N VAL A 11 -12.13 -3.96 5.81
CA VAL A 11 -13.36 -4.58 6.36
C VAL A 11 -14.60 -3.92 5.74
N PRO A 12 -15.51 -4.67 5.09
CA PRO A 12 -16.74 -4.11 4.54
C PRO A 12 -17.56 -3.34 5.58
N GLY A 13 -18.02 -2.14 5.23
CA GLY A 13 -18.80 -1.28 6.14
C GLY A 13 -17.98 -0.46 7.13
N ARG A 14 -16.64 -0.57 7.13
CA ARG A 14 -15.75 0.24 7.98
C ARG A 14 -14.72 0.99 7.13
N SER A 15 -14.69 2.32 7.26
CA SER A 15 -13.58 3.12 6.72
C SER A 15 -12.42 3.13 7.71
N THR A 16 -11.25 2.68 7.27
CA THR A 16 -10.01 2.69 8.05
C THR A 16 -9.00 3.61 7.41
N HIS A 17 -8.40 4.50 8.20
CA HIS A 17 -7.36 5.43 7.75
C HIS A 17 -6.10 5.23 8.59
N HIS A 18 -4.94 5.43 7.98
CA HIS A 18 -3.64 5.42 8.66
C HIS A 18 -2.76 6.49 8.01
N THR A 19 -2.06 7.25 8.85
CA THR A 19 -1.08 8.25 8.38
C THR A 19 0.29 7.61 8.41
N PHE A 20 1.05 7.74 7.33
CA PHE A 20 2.43 7.28 7.27
C PHE A 20 3.27 8.30 6.48
N TYR A 21 4.57 8.28 6.71
CA TYR A 21 5.54 9.10 5.99
C TYR A 21 6.49 8.18 5.24
N ILE A 22 6.99 8.65 4.10
CA ILE A 22 7.95 7.92 3.28
C ILE A 22 9.22 8.78 3.21
N ASP A 23 10.30 8.27 3.77
CA ASP A 23 11.56 9.00 3.83
C ASP A 23 12.37 8.93 2.53
N ASN A 24 12.17 7.87 1.73
CA ASN A 24 12.98 7.58 0.55
C ASN A 24 12.13 7.47 -0.72
N ILE A 25 12.62 8.06 -1.81
CA ILE A 25 12.02 7.91 -3.14
C ILE A 25 12.21 6.46 -3.61
N GLY A 26 11.20 5.89 -4.28
CA GLY A 26 11.32 4.56 -4.85
C GLY A 26 10.00 3.81 -5.00
N PHE A 27 10.14 2.51 -5.34
CA PHE A 27 9.02 1.59 -5.45
C PHE A 27 8.91 0.72 -4.20
N TYR A 28 7.70 0.65 -3.66
CA TYR A 28 7.38 -0.21 -2.53
C TYR A 28 6.31 -1.22 -2.94
N TYR A 29 6.58 -2.48 -2.65
CA TYR A 29 5.70 -3.59 -3.03
C TYR A 29 4.98 -4.17 -1.82
N GLY A 30 3.76 -4.66 -2.04
CA GLY A 30 2.95 -5.35 -1.06
C GLY A 30 2.06 -6.40 -1.72
N GLN A 31 1.44 -7.22 -0.89
CA GLN A 31 0.45 -8.23 -1.27
C GLN A 31 -0.72 -8.14 -0.30
N CYS A 32 -1.88 -8.64 -0.73
CA CYS A 32 -2.99 -8.91 0.17
C CYS A 32 -2.53 -9.90 1.27
N ALA A 33 -2.85 -9.62 2.54
CA ALA A 33 -2.43 -10.44 3.67
C ALA A 33 -3.56 -11.31 4.25
N GLU A 34 -4.80 -11.08 3.81
CA GLU A 34 -6.00 -11.73 4.33
C GLU A 34 -6.71 -12.48 3.22
N ILE A 35 -7.06 -13.75 3.48
CA ILE A 35 -7.70 -14.62 2.47
C ILE A 35 -9.00 -13.98 2.00
N CYS A 36 -9.02 -13.53 0.73
CA CYS A 36 -10.11 -12.76 0.14
C CYS A 36 -10.78 -13.45 -1.07
N GLY A 37 -10.41 -14.70 -1.36
CA GLY A 37 -11.00 -15.51 -2.44
C GLY A 37 -9.96 -16.21 -3.32
N ARG A 38 -10.41 -16.79 -4.44
CA ARG A 38 -9.58 -17.63 -5.34
C ARG A 38 -8.34 -16.91 -5.88
N TYR A 39 -8.44 -15.61 -6.14
CA TYR A 39 -7.36 -14.80 -6.68
C TYR A 39 -6.55 -14.06 -5.60
N HIS A 40 -6.66 -14.47 -4.34
CA HIS A 40 -5.97 -13.81 -3.21
C HIS A 40 -4.46 -13.63 -3.44
N HIS A 41 -3.78 -14.62 -4.01
CA HIS A 41 -2.35 -14.56 -4.32
C HIS A 41 -1.99 -13.66 -5.52
N HIS A 42 -2.96 -13.31 -6.37
CA HIS A 42 -2.79 -12.48 -7.56
C HIS A 42 -3.32 -11.06 -7.32
N MET A 43 -3.05 -10.53 -6.12
CA MET A 43 -3.49 -9.21 -5.68
C MET A 43 -2.30 -8.36 -5.20
N PRO A 44 -1.36 -8.01 -6.10
CA PRO A 44 -0.21 -7.19 -5.77
C PRO A 44 -0.59 -5.71 -5.56
N ILE A 45 0.15 -5.04 -4.69
CA ILE A 45 0.07 -3.60 -4.46
C ILE A 45 1.44 -2.99 -4.75
N ARG A 46 1.47 -1.94 -5.58
CA ARG A 46 2.69 -1.16 -5.86
C ARG A 46 2.44 0.31 -5.54
N LEU A 47 3.31 0.88 -4.71
CA LEU A 47 3.36 2.30 -4.42
C LEU A 47 4.62 2.89 -5.05
N CYS A 48 4.48 4.05 -5.68
CA CYS A 48 5.59 4.83 -6.21
C CYS A 48 5.71 6.11 -5.38
N ALA A 49 6.82 6.27 -4.68
CA ALA A 49 7.18 7.49 -4.00
C ALA A 49 8.09 8.30 -4.93
N LEU A 50 7.69 9.54 -5.21
CA LEU A 50 8.41 10.48 -6.07
C LEU A 50 8.80 11.72 -5.27
N SER A 51 9.76 12.50 -5.78
CA SER A 51 10.01 13.83 -5.26
C SER A 51 8.80 14.72 -5.47
N PHE A 52 8.65 15.73 -4.61
CA PHE A 52 7.52 16.67 -4.68
C PHE A 52 7.39 17.37 -6.04
N GLU A 53 8.52 17.71 -6.66
CA GLU A 53 8.57 18.33 -7.99
C GLU A 53 7.93 17.45 -9.08
N HIS A 54 8.14 16.13 -9.02
CA HIS A 54 7.56 15.18 -9.96
C HIS A 54 6.09 14.86 -9.67
N PHE A 55 5.56 15.24 -8.50
CA PHE A 55 4.17 15.01 -8.14
C PHE A 55 3.22 16.11 -8.63
N LEU A 56 3.74 17.34 -8.80
CA LEU A 56 2.94 18.51 -9.16
C LEU A 56 2.79 18.75 -10.67
N VAL A 57 3.50 17.98 -11.50
CA VAL A 57 3.44 18.02 -12.96
C VAL A 57 2.60 16.85 -13.45
#